data_AF-A0A2G9THA2-F1
#
_entry.id   AF-A0A2G9THA2-F1
#
_cell.length_a   1.000
_cell.length_b   1.000
_cell.length_c   1.000
_cell.angle_alpha   90.00
_cell.angle_beta   90.00
_cell.angle_gamma   90.00
#
_symmetry.space_group_name_H-M   'P 1'
#
loop_
_entity.id
_entity.type
_entity.pdbx_description
1 polymer ?
#
loop_
_entity_poly.entity_id
_entity_poly.type
_entity_poly.pdbx_seq_one_letter_code
_entity_poly.pdbx_strand_id
1 'polypeptide(L)'
;MEQLQKAALKVLEEAKRDEELHSVACNMQKQPGRIYHLYQRKDGYRYFSLLCPDEWGKEEKRKEYVASYRLEPDRSWTPTSEIVKRDLQFRSLDAFLKQPPFKIE
;
A
#
# COMPACT_ATOMS: atom_id res chain seq x y z
N MET A 1 9.94 25.27 -11.34
CA MET A 1 9.04 24.62 -12.33
C MET A 1 9.25 23.10 -12.40
N GLU A 2 10.49 22.62 -12.50
CA GLU A 2 10.76 21.18 -12.70
C GLU A 2 10.37 20.26 -11.53
N GLN A 3 10.45 20.75 -10.28
CA GLN A 3 10.06 19.97 -9.10
C GLN A 3 8.55 19.74 -8.99
N LEU A 4 7.74 20.68 -9.47
CA LEU A 4 6.28 20.54 -9.49
C LEU A 4 5.83 19.50 -10.52
N GLN A 5 6.49 19.44 -11.68
CA GLN A 5 6.20 18.43 -12.70
C GLN A 5 6.55 17.02 -12.22
N LYS A 6 7.71 16.85 -11.58
CA LYS A 6 8.12 15.56 -11.00
C LYS A 6 7.15 15.08 -9.91
N ALA A 7 6.69 15.99 -9.06
CA ALA A 7 5.69 15.68 -8.05
C ALA A 7 4.35 15.26 -8.68
N ALA A 8 3.87 15.98 -9.70
CA ALA A 8 2.64 15.64 -10.40
C ALA A 8 2.72 14.26 -11.09
N LEU A 9 3.84 13.95 -11.76
CA LEU A 9 4.05 12.64 -12.39
C LEU A 9 4.01 11.50 -11.38
N LYS A 10 4.65 11.69 -10.22
CA LYS A 10 4.66 10.69 -9.16
C LYS A 10 3.24 10.41 -8.64
N VAL A 11 2.46 11.45 -8.38
CA VAL A 11 1.06 11.31 -7.92
C VAL A 11 0.21 10.57 -8.95
N LEU A 12 0.41 10.82 -10.24
CA LEU A 12 -0.30 10.11 -11.31
C LEU A 12 0.07 8.62 -11.36
N GLU A 13 1.35 8.28 -11.18
CA GLU A 13 1.81 6.89 -11.15
C GLU A 13 1.25 6.15 -9.92
N GLU A 14 1.26 6.80 -8.76
CA GLU A 14 0.64 6.29 -7.53
C GLU A 14 -0.86 6.04 -7.74
N ALA A 15 -1.60 7.03 -8.24
CA ALA A 15 -3.03 6.90 -8.51
C ALA A 15 -3.36 5.77 -9.49
N LYS A 16 -2.56 5.62 -10.55
CA LYS A 16 -2.74 4.53 -11.52
C LYS A 16 -2.48 3.16 -10.88
N ARG A 17 -1.43 3.05 -10.07
CA ARG A 17 -1.13 1.82 -9.32
C ARG A 17 -2.27 1.49 -8.36
N ASP A 18 -2.77 2.46 -7.62
CA ASP A 18 -3.91 2.29 -6.71
C ASP A 18 -5.16 1.82 -7.46
N GLU A 19 -5.44 2.38 -8.64
CA GLU A 19 -6.55 1.94 -9.51
C GLU A 19 -6.37 0.50 -9.99
N GLU A 20 -5.16 0.14 -10.46
CA GLU A 20 -4.85 -1.21 -10.89
C GLU A 20 -5.05 -2.21 -9.74
N LEU A 21 -4.51 -1.90 -8.55
CA LEU A 21 -4.69 -2.72 -7.34
C LEU A 21 -6.18 -2.76 -6.91
N HIS A 22 -6.94 -1.69 -7.10
CA HIS A 22 -8.38 -1.72 -6.84
C HIS A 22 -9.13 -2.64 -7.79
N SER A 23 -8.73 -2.71 -9.06
CA SER A 23 -9.29 -3.62 -10.07
C SER A 23 -8.89 -5.08 -9.91
N VAL A 24 -7.78 -5.38 -9.22
CA VAL A 24 -7.35 -6.78 -9.00
C VAL A 24 -8.43 -7.58 -8.29
N ALA A 25 -8.68 -8.79 -8.80
CA ALA A 25 -9.65 -9.71 -8.24
C ALA A 25 -9.29 -10.03 -6.78
N CYS A 26 -10.25 -9.78 -5.89
CA CYS A 26 -10.12 -10.11 -4.49
C CYS A 26 -11.28 -11.02 -4.13
N ASN A 27 -10.99 -12.27 -3.76
CA ASN A 27 -12.01 -13.21 -3.30
C ASN A 27 -12.48 -12.90 -1.87
N MET A 28 -12.05 -11.76 -1.31
CA MET A 28 -12.27 -11.34 0.07
C MET A 28 -12.67 -9.87 0.07
N GLN A 29 -13.42 -9.45 1.10
CA GLN A 29 -13.71 -8.03 1.28
C GLN A 29 -12.43 -7.29 1.72
N LYS A 30 -12.11 -6.21 1.01
CA LYS A 30 -10.97 -5.33 1.30
C LYS A 30 -11.25 -4.57 2.60
N GLN A 31 -10.51 -4.89 3.67
CA GLN A 31 -10.61 -4.30 4.99
C GLN A 31 -9.38 -3.42 5.24
N PRO A 32 -9.57 -2.14 5.62
CA PRO A 32 -8.46 -1.26 5.95
C PRO A 32 -7.69 -1.80 7.16
N GLY A 33 -6.37 -1.58 7.18
CA GLY A 33 -5.45 -2.05 8.22
C GLY A 33 -4.89 -3.45 7.98
N ARG A 34 -5.37 -4.20 6.98
CA ARG A 34 -4.83 -5.53 6.64
C ARG A 34 -3.77 -5.47 5.56
N ILE A 35 -2.86 -6.44 5.60
CA ILE A 35 -1.86 -6.69 4.58
C ILE A 35 -2.42 -7.71 3.59
N TYR A 36 -2.28 -7.40 2.31
CA TYR A 36 -2.69 -8.20 1.17
C TYR A 36 -1.47 -8.50 0.31
N HIS A 37 -1.32 -9.77 -0.03
CA HIS A 37 -0.25 -10.28 -0.88
C HIS A 37 -0.79 -10.44 -2.30
N LEU A 38 -0.17 -9.75 -3.25
CA LEU A 38 -0.51 -9.81 -4.66
C LEU A 38 0.22 -11.00 -5.30
N TYR A 39 -0.57 -11.86 -5.95
CA TYR A 39 -0.07 -12.99 -6.72
C TYR A 39 -0.47 -12.85 -8.18
N GLN A 40 0.42 -13.27 -9.08
CA GLN A 40 0.17 -13.35 -10.51
C GLN A 40 0.42 -14.77 -10.99
N ARG A 41 -0.64 -15.39 -11.52
CA ARG A 41 -0.55 -16.73 -12.13
C ARG A 41 0.19 -16.65 -13.47
N LYS A 42 0.65 -17.79 -13.95
CA LYS A 42 1.27 -17.91 -15.29
C LYS A 42 0.34 -17.46 -16.41
N ASP A 43 -0.97 -17.59 -16.24
CA ASP A 43 -2.01 -17.14 -17.16
C ASP A 43 -2.20 -15.60 -17.19
N GLY A 44 -1.43 -14.85 -16.39
CA GLY A 44 -1.56 -13.39 -16.27
C GLY A 44 -2.64 -12.93 -15.28
N TYR A 45 -3.41 -13.86 -14.71
CA TYR A 45 -4.43 -13.56 -13.73
C TYR A 45 -3.81 -13.07 -12.41
N ARG A 46 -4.15 -11.85 -12.01
CA ARG A 46 -3.71 -11.23 -10.75
C ARG A 46 -4.81 -11.33 -9.70
N TYR A 47 -4.44 -11.71 -8.47
CA TYR A 47 -5.37 -11.78 -7.34
C TYR A 47 -4.68 -11.47 -6.02
N PHE A 48 -5.47 -11.01 -5.05
CA PHE A 48 -5.01 -10.80 -3.68
C PHE A 48 -5.32 -11.99 -2.79
N SER A 49 -4.42 -12.26 -1.84
CA SER A 49 -4.65 -13.17 -0.72
C SER A 49 -4.08 -12.60 0.58
N LEU A 50 -4.60 -13.03 1.72
CA LEU A 50 -4.08 -12.66 3.04
C LEU A 50 -2.91 -13.52 3.51
N LEU A 51 -2.65 -14.65 2.84
CA LEU A 51 -1.59 -15.57 3.22
C LEU A 51 -0.26 -15.18 2.55
N CYS A 52 0.83 -15.19 3.32
CA CYS A 52 2.18 -15.04 2.80
C CYS A 52 2.57 -16.25 1.92
N PRO A 53 3.49 -16.07 0.95
CA PRO A 53 3.95 -17.17 0.11
C PRO A 53 4.66 -18.27 0.92
N ASP A 54 5.23 -17.91 2.06
CA ASP A 54 5.87 -18.83 2.99
C ASP A 54 4.85 -19.70 3.74
N GLU A 55 3.76 -19.09 4.21
CA GLU A 55 2.67 -19.77 4.92
C GLU A 55 1.83 -20.68 3.99
N TRP A 56 1.86 -20.44 2.68
CA TRP A 56 1.10 -21.25 1.73
C TRP A 56 1.64 -22.68 1.59
N GLY A 57 2.91 -22.92 1.95
CA GLY A 57 3.53 -24.24 1.86
C GLY A 57 3.70 -24.78 0.42
N LYS A 58 3.48 -23.95 -0.61
CA LYS A 58 3.65 -24.31 -2.03
C LYS A 58 4.71 -23.42 -2.67
N GLU A 59 5.77 -24.03 -3.20
CA GLU A 59 6.84 -23.29 -3.88
C GLU A 59 6.34 -22.54 -5.12
N GLU A 60 5.30 -23.04 -5.78
CA GLU A 60 4.58 -22.34 -6.85
C GLU A 60 4.15 -20.92 -6.42
N LYS A 61 3.63 -20.78 -5.19
CA LYS A 61 3.09 -19.51 -4.71
C LYS A 61 4.19 -18.50 -4.45
N ARG A 62 5.39 -18.96 -4.12
CA ARG A 62 6.59 -18.12 -4.03
C ARG A 62 7.02 -17.59 -5.40
N LYS A 63 6.79 -18.35 -6.48
CA LYS A 63 7.08 -17.92 -7.87
C LYS A 63 5.99 -16.99 -8.41
N GLU A 64 4.74 -17.20 -8.02
CA GLU A 64 3.61 -16.32 -8.37
C GLU A 64 3.55 -15.04 -7.53
N TYR A 65 4.30 -14.96 -6.44
CA TYR A 65 4.32 -13.79 -5.55
C TYR A 65 4.92 -12.58 -6.25
N VAL A 66 4.17 -11.47 -6.27
CA VAL A 66 4.61 -10.22 -6.88
C VAL A 66 5.06 -9.24 -5.80
N ALA A 67 4.16 -8.89 -4.88
CA ALA A 67 4.41 -7.87 -3.86
C ALA A 67 3.36 -7.95 -2.75
N SER A 68 3.62 -7.26 -1.64
CA SER A 68 2.69 -7.14 -0.52
C SER A 68 2.32 -5.69 -0.27
N TYR A 69 1.07 -5.45 0.08
CA TYR A 69 0.48 -4.12 0.24
C TYR A 69 -0.41 -4.07 1.47
N ARG A 70 -0.35 -3.00 2.26
CA ARG A 70 -1.33 -2.70 3.31
C ARG A 70 -2.38 -1.75 2.74
N LEU A 71 -3.64 -2.08 3.00
CA LEU A 71 -4.73 -1.18 2.67
C LEU A 71 -4.87 -0.14 3.80
N GLU A 72 -4.62 1.12 3.48
CA GLU A 72 -4.75 2.22 4.44
C GLU A 72 -6.23 2.57 4.67
N PRO A 73 -6.57 3.22 5.81
CA PRO A 73 -7.92 3.74 6.05
C PRO A 73 -8.39 4.75 5.00
N ASP A 74 -7.46 5.44 4.34
CA ASP A 74 -7.74 6.37 3.25
C ASP A 74 -8.01 5.67 1.88
N ARG A 75 -7.95 4.33 1.85
CA ARG A 75 -8.05 3.45 0.66
C ARG A 75 -6.86 3.46 -0.28
N SER A 76 -5.75 4.11 0.05
CA SER A 76 -4.48 3.91 -0.64
C SER A 76 -3.84 2.58 -0.27
N TRP A 77 -3.06 2.04 -1.20
CA TRP A 77 -2.26 0.85 -1.02
C TRP A 77 -0.81 1.22 -0.71
N THR A 78 -0.37 0.94 0.52
CA THR A 78 1.04 1.15 0.91
C THR A 78 1.82 -0.15 0.74
N PRO A 79 2.88 -0.20 -0.09
CA PRO A 79 3.71 -1.39 -0.21
C PRO A 79 4.37 -1.72 1.13
N THR A 80 4.56 -2.99 1.45
CA THR A 80 5.12 -3.42 2.75
C THR A 80 6.47 -2.78 3.08
N SER A 81 7.28 -2.49 2.07
CA SER A 81 8.56 -1.81 2.23
C SER A 81 8.43 -0.36 2.73
N GLU A 82 7.30 0.32 2.49
CA GLU A 82 7.08 1.71 2.90
C GLU A 82 6.15 1.87 4.11
N ILE A 83 5.54 0.78 4.59
CA ILE A 83 4.64 0.82 5.76
C ILE A 83 5.30 1.50 6.95
N VAL A 84 6.54 1.11 7.30
CA VAL A 84 7.26 1.65 8.45
C VAL A 84 7.49 3.16 8.32
N LYS A 85 7.88 3.60 7.12
CA LYS A 85 8.11 5.02 6.84
C LYS A 85 6.82 5.83 6.95
N ARG A 86 5.72 5.31 6.40
CA ARG A 86 4.40 5.96 6.46
C ARG A 86 3.87 6.01 7.89
N ASP A 87 4.05 4.95 8.68
CA ASP A 87 3.67 4.91 10.09
C ASP A 87 4.44 5.94 10.93
N LEU A 88 5.76 6.05 10.72
CA LEU A 88 6.59 7.08 11.36
C LEU A 88 6.17 8.50 10.97
N GLN A 89 5.87 8.75 9.69
CA GLN A 89 5.35 10.04 9.23
C GLN A 89 4.01 10.37 9.89
N PHE A 90 3.09 9.41 9.92
CA PHE A 90 1.77 9.59 10.52
C PHE A 90 1.89 9.88 12.03
N ARG A 91 2.74 9.15 12.74
CA ARG A 91 3.03 9.40 14.16
C ARG A 91 3.63 10.79 14.41
N SER A 92 4.51 11.24 13.53
CA SER A 92 5.12 12.57 13.63
C SER A 92 4.09 13.68 13.41
N LEU A 93 3.17 13.50 12.45
CA LEU A 93 2.06 14.41 12.21
C LEU A 93 1.07 14.45 13.37
N ASP A 94 0.68 13.29 13.91
CA ASP A 94 -0.20 13.19 15.08
C ASP A 94 0.42 13.89 16.31
N ALA A 95 1.72 13.69 16.54
CA ALA A 95 2.44 14.37 17.61
C ALA A 95 2.46 15.90 17.43
N PHE A 96 2.59 16.39 16.19
CA PHE A 96 2.53 17.81 15.89
C PHE A 96 1.13 18.40 16.13
N LEU A 97 0.07 17.72 15.69
CA LEU A 97 -1.32 18.18 15.89
C LEU A 97 -1.74 18.22 17.36
N LYS A 98 -1.11 17.40 18.21
CA LYS A 98 -1.34 17.39 19.66
C LYS A 98 -0.58 18.48 20.42
N GLN A 99 0.24 19.27 19.74
CA GLN A 99 0.92 20.39 20.38
C GLN A 99 -0.09 21.47 20.80
N PRO A 100 0.03 22.05 22.01
CA PRO A 100 -0.81 23.18 22.38
C PRO A 100 -0.57 24.33 21.40
N PRO A 101 -1.61 25.15 21.11
CA PRO A 101 -1.43 26.30 20.24
C PRO A 101 -0.31 27.18 20.78
N PHE A 102 0.61 27.58 19.89
CA PHE A 102 1.66 28.54 20.19
C PHE A 102 1.01 29.80 20.80
N LYS A 103 1.27 30.07 22.08
CA LYS A 103 0.98 31.38 22.67
C LYS A 103 1.97 32.36 22.04
N ILE A 104 1.44 33.25 21.21
CA ILE A 104 2.15 34.43 20.73
C ILE A 104 1.96 35.47 21.85
N GLU A 105 3.03 35.75 22.59
CA GLU A 105 3.11 36.90 23.52
C GLU A 105 3.48 38.18 22.75
#